data_AF-A0A9C8KAE7-F1
#
_entry.id   AF-A0A9C8KAE7-F1
#
_cell.length_a   1.000
_cell.length_b   1.000
_cell.length_c   1.000
_cell.angle_alpha   90.00
_cell.angle_beta   90.00
_cell.angle_gamma   90.00
#
_symmetry.space_group_name_H-M   'P 1'
#
loop_
_entity.id
_entity.type
_entity.pdbx_description
1 polymer ?
#
loop_
_entity_poly.entity_id
_entity_poly.type
_entity_poly.pdbx_seq_one_letter_code
_entity_poly.pdbx_strand_id
1 'polypeptide(L)'
;MTSKNRHLAYGALASFGTYFCMYAFRKPFTVATYENLSIIGIDYKIALIIAQVIGYMLSKFIGIKLISELKPENRLKYLLAMIAFAELSLILFAGLPSPYNIFCMFLNGLSLGMIWGVVFSYVEGRKVTEILGVILCSSFIVSSGVVKSAGLMVMTYLDVSEFWMPAATGAFF
;
A
#
# COMPACT_ATOMS: atom_id res chain seq x y z
N MET A 1 -20.51 3.82 28.46
CA MET A 1 -20.42 3.79 26.97
C MET A 1 -21.10 2.54 26.46
N THR A 2 -22.19 2.69 25.70
CA THR A 2 -23.01 1.59 25.18
C THR A 2 -22.21 0.69 24.24
N SER A 3 -22.44 -0.63 24.29
CA SER A 3 -21.76 -1.68 23.50
C SER A 3 -21.54 -1.32 22.01
N LYS A 4 -22.51 -0.64 21.41
CA LYS A 4 -22.48 -0.17 20.01
C LYS A 4 -21.33 0.80 19.70
N ASN A 5 -20.99 1.70 20.61
CA ASN A 5 -19.91 2.68 20.43
C ASN A 5 -18.53 2.00 20.49
N ARG A 6 -18.42 0.93 21.28
CA ARG A 6 -17.20 0.15 21.42
C ARG A 6 -16.89 -0.65 20.14
N HIS A 7 -17.90 -1.25 19.51
CA HIS A 7 -17.73 -1.94 18.23
C HIS A 7 -17.36 -1.01 17.07
N LEU A 8 -17.92 0.21 17.05
CA LEU A 8 -17.53 1.24 16.10
C LEU A 8 -16.06 1.64 16.28
N ALA A 9 -15.64 1.91 17.52
CA ALA A 9 -14.26 2.31 17.81
C ALA A 9 -13.26 1.23 17.40
N TYR A 10 -13.53 -0.05 17.68
CA TYR A 10 -12.66 -1.13 17.23
C TYR A 10 -12.62 -1.28 15.71
N GLY A 11 -13.77 -1.16 15.03
CA GLY A 11 -13.80 -1.22 13.57
C GLY A 11 -13.03 -0.07 12.92
N ALA A 12 -13.18 1.14 13.47
CA ALA A 12 -12.47 2.33 13.03
C ALA A 12 -10.96 2.23 13.28
N LEU A 13 -10.54 1.78 14.46
CA LEU A 13 -9.13 1.63 14.80
C LEU A 13 -8.48 0.54 13.94
N ALA A 14 -9.18 -0.58 13.73
CA ALA A 14 -8.69 -1.66 12.89
C ALA A 14 -8.58 -1.26 11.41
N SER A 15 -9.60 -0.59 10.86
CA SER A 15 -9.57 -0.14 9.46
C SER A 15 -8.50 0.94 9.25
N PHE A 16 -8.42 1.90 10.18
CA PHE A 16 -7.39 2.94 10.16
C PHE A 16 -5.99 2.32 10.27
N GLY A 17 -5.75 1.48 11.27
CA GLY A 17 -4.44 0.87 11.52
C GLY A 17 -3.98 -0.03 10.37
N THR A 18 -4.85 -0.90 9.87
CA THR A 18 -4.54 -1.77 8.72
C THR A 18 -4.10 -0.94 7.52
N TYR A 19 -4.81 0.15 7.23
CA TYR A 19 -4.50 0.98 6.07
C TYR A 19 -3.31 1.91 6.29
N PHE A 20 -3.12 2.36 7.53
CA PHE A 20 -1.97 3.13 7.94
C PHE A 20 -0.68 2.33 7.71
N CYS A 21 -0.63 1.07 8.15
CA CYS A 21 0.49 0.17 7.90
C CYS A 21 0.66 -0.12 6.41
N MET A 22 -0.43 -0.45 5.71
CA MET A 22 -0.37 -0.73 4.27
C MET A 22 0.20 0.45 3.45
N TYR A 23 0.02 1.69 3.91
CA TYR A 23 0.52 2.85 3.19
C TYR A 23 2.06 2.90 3.10
N ALA A 24 2.76 2.19 4.00
CA ALA A 24 4.21 2.04 3.97
C ALA A 24 4.72 1.31 2.72
N PHE A 25 3.92 0.42 2.14
CA PHE A 25 4.30 -0.27 0.89
C PHE A 25 4.08 0.60 -0.35
N ARG A 26 3.47 1.79 -0.21
CA ARG A 26 3.09 2.65 -1.33
C ARG A 26 3.90 3.94 -1.45
N LYS A 27 4.11 4.68 -0.37
CA LYS A 27 4.63 6.06 -0.45
C LYS A 27 6.12 6.27 -0.17
N PRO A 28 6.84 5.47 0.64
CA PRO A 28 8.22 5.78 1.02
C PRO A 28 9.15 6.00 -0.18
N PHE A 29 9.02 5.20 -1.24
CA PHE A 29 9.84 5.33 -2.46
C PHE A 29 9.79 6.74 -3.10
N THR A 30 8.74 7.52 -2.83
CA THR A 30 8.59 8.89 -3.36
C THR A 30 9.47 9.92 -2.64
N VAL A 31 10.16 9.53 -1.56
CA VAL A 31 11.12 10.40 -0.85
C VAL A 31 12.49 10.38 -1.52
N ALA A 32 12.87 9.25 -2.12
CA ALA A 32 14.09 9.13 -2.90
C ALA A 32 14.07 10.07 -4.12
N THR A 33 15.26 10.58 -4.47
CA THR A 33 15.48 11.49 -5.59
C THR A 33 15.85 10.75 -6.88
N TYR A 34 16.43 9.54 -6.79
CA TYR A 34 16.88 8.74 -7.93
C TYR A 34 17.73 9.55 -8.91
N GLU A 35 18.74 10.25 -8.38
CA GLU A 35 19.53 11.22 -9.14
C GLU A 35 20.13 10.63 -10.42
N ASN A 36 20.04 11.40 -11.51
CA ASN A 36 20.58 11.07 -12.83
C ASN A 36 20.02 9.80 -13.50
N LEU A 37 18.95 9.22 -12.97
CA LEU A 37 18.25 8.10 -13.61
C LEU A 37 17.11 8.60 -14.48
N SER A 38 17.19 8.30 -15.77
CA SER A 38 16.09 8.51 -16.72
C SER A 38 15.93 7.30 -17.62
N ILE A 39 14.69 7.01 -17.99
CA ILE A 39 14.34 5.91 -18.89
C ILE A 39 13.53 6.50 -20.02
N ILE A 40 14.03 6.39 -21.25
CA ILE A 40 13.37 6.87 -22.46
C ILE A 40 12.98 8.37 -22.33
N GLY A 41 13.87 9.18 -21.73
CA GLY A 41 13.64 10.61 -21.51
C GLY A 41 12.65 10.97 -20.40
N ILE A 42 12.11 9.99 -19.68
CA ILE A 42 11.25 10.18 -18.51
C ILE A 42 12.09 10.02 -17.25
N ASP A 43 11.90 10.92 -16.29
CA ASP A 43 12.48 10.81 -14.95
C ASP A 43 12.11 9.47 -14.30
N TYR A 44 13.11 8.80 -13.72
CA TYR A 44 12.94 7.45 -13.22
C TYR A 44 11.85 7.35 -12.15
N LYS A 45 11.76 8.33 -11.24
CA LYS A 45 10.74 8.38 -10.19
C LYS A 45 9.34 8.49 -10.78
N ILE A 46 9.19 9.31 -11.83
CA ILE A 46 7.92 9.43 -12.56
C ILE A 46 7.52 8.10 -13.19
N ALA A 47 8.46 7.39 -13.81
CA ALA A 47 8.20 6.08 -14.38
C ALA A 47 7.71 5.05 -13.33
N LEU A 48 8.30 5.05 -12.13
CA LEU A 48 7.85 4.21 -11.01
C LEU A 48 6.42 4.55 -10.56
N ILE A 49 6.11 5.85 -10.42
CA ILE A 49 4.76 6.30 -10.05
C ILE A 49 3.75 5.87 -11.11
N ILE A 50 4.06 6.04 -12.39
CA ILE A 50 3.19 5.64 -13.49
C ILE A 50 2.94 4.13 -13.46
N ALA A 51 4.00 3.32 -13.35
CA ALA A 51 3.87 1.87 -13.29
C ALA A 51 2.99 1.41 -12.13
N GLN A 52 3.20 1.98 -10.92
CA GLN A 52 2.40 1.66 -9.75
C GLN A 52 0.94 2.09 -9.91
N VAL A 53 0.67 3.26 -10.49
CA VAL A 53 -0.69 3.75 -10.75
C VAL A 53 -1.42 2.89 -11.78
N ILE A 54 -0.75 2.46 -12.85
CA ILE A 54 -1.32 1.56 -13.85
C ILE A 54 -1.66 0.20 -13.22
N GLY A 55 -0.75 -0.36 -12.40
CA GLY A 55 -1.01 -1.60 -11.66
C GLY A 55 -2.22 -1.47 -10.74
N TYR A 56 -2.29 -0.37 -9.98
CA TYR A 56 -3.42 -0.07 -9.11
C TYR A 56 -4.73 0.08 -9.90
N MET A 57 -4.71 0.74 -11.04
CA MET A 57 -5.87 0.86 -11.93
C MET A 57 -6.33 -0.52 -12.40
N LEU A 58 -5.42 -1.36 -12.90
CA LEU A 58 -5.73 -2.70 -13.39
C LEU A 58 -6.33 -3.58 -12.28
N SER A 59 -5.84 -3.46 -11.06
CA SER A 59 -6.39 -4.17 -9.90
C SER A 59 -7.88 -3.90 -9.68
N LYS A 60 -8.39 -2.72 -10.07
CA LYS A 60 -9.82 -2.42 -9.92
C LYS A 60 -10.66 -3.27 -10.84
N PHE A 61 -10.23 -3.50 -12.08
CA PHE A 61 -10.93 -4.39 -13.01
C PHE A 61 -10.86 -5.85 -12.57
N ILE A 62 -9.68 -6.33 -12.19
CA ILE A 62 -9.50 -7.70 -11.68
C ILE A 62 -10.29 -7.91 -10.38
N GLY A 63 -10.29 -6.87 -9.53
CA GLY A 63 -10.95 -6.85 -8.24
C GLY A 63 -12.47 -6.94 -8.32
N ILE A 64 -13.11 -6.50 -9.41
CA ILE A 64 -14.58 -6.65 -9.59
C ILE A 64 -14.97 -8.11 -9.38
N LYS A 65 -14.24 -9.05 -9.99
CA LYS A 65 -14.53 -10.48 -9.85
C LYS A 65 -13.96 -11.06 -8.56
N LEU A 66 -12.67 -10.86 -8.30
CA LEU A 66 -11.99 -11.52 -7.19
C LEU A 66 -12.51 -11.07 -5.81
N ILE A 67 -12.85 -9.79 -5.64
CA ILE A 67 -13.35 -9.26 -4.36
C ILE A 67 -14.83 -9.57 -4.18
N SER A 68 -15.64 -9.54 -5.24
CA SER A 68 -17.08 -9.85 -5.14
C SER A 68 -17.35 -11.33 -4.82
N GLU A 69 -16.50 -12.24 -5.30
CA GLU A 69 -16.57 -13.67 -4.99
C GLU A 69 -15.87 -14.05 -3.67
N LEU A 70 -15.25 -13.08 -2.98
CA LEU A 70 -14.44 -13.34 -1.79
C LEU A 70 -15.30 -13.63 -0.56
N LYS A 71 -15.30 -14.91 -0.15
CA LYS A 71 -15.96 -15.35 1.09
C LYS A 71 -15.35 -14.67 2.33
N PRO A 72 -16.16 -14.29 3.34
CA PRO A 72 -15.68 -13.64 4.56
C PRO A 72 -14.53 -14.38 5.28
N GLU A 73 -14.59 -15.70 5.29
CA GLU A 73 -13.59 -16.59 5.92
C GLU A 73 -12.18 -16.49 5.28
N ASN A 74 -12.12 -16.17 3.98
CA ASN A 74 -10.87 -16.11 3.23
C ASN A 74 -10.31 -14.69 3.14
N ARG A 75 -11.05 -13.67 3.57
CA ARG A 75 -10.64 -12.26 3.43
C ARG A 75 -9.32 -11.98 4.14
N LEU A 76 -9.10 -12.52 5.33
CA LEU A 76 -7.86 -12.31 6.08
C LEU A 76 -6.67 -12.97 5.37
N LYS A 77 -6.83 -14.22 4.92
CA LYS A 77 -5.78 -14.95 4.18
C LYS A 77 -5.41 -14.22 2.90
N TYR A 78 -6.41 -13.73 2.16
CA TYR A 78 -6.19 -12.98 0.94
C TYR A 78 -5.51 -11.63 1.21
N LEU A 79 -5.92 -10.90 2.26
CA LEU A 79 -5.27 -9.67 2.69
C LEU A 79 -3.78 -9.88 2.99
N LEU A 80 -3.46 -10.88 3.82
CA LEU A 80 -2.07 -11.21 4.17
C LEU A 80 -1.25 -11.65 2.96
N ALA A 81 -1.84 -12.44 2.05
CA ALA A 81 -1.18 -12.86 0.82
C ALA A 81 -0.86 -11.65 -0.09
N MET A 82 -1.77 -10.68 -0.20
CA MET A 82 -1.53 -9.46 -0.97
C MET A 82 -0.48 -8.56 -0.29
N ILE A 83 -0.48 -8.42 1.02
CA ILE A 83 0.57 -7.67 1.74
C ILE A 83 1.94 -8.33 1.52
N ALA A 84 2.04 -9.66 1.70
CA ALA A 84 3.27 -10.39 1.43
C ALA A 84 3.72 -10.26 -0.03
N PHE A 85 2.79 -10.28 -0.99
CA PHE A 85 3.10 -10.07 -2.40
C PHE A 85 3.54 -8.63 -2.70
N ALA A 86 2.97 -7.63 -2.02
CA ALA A 86 3.38 -6.23 -2.13
C ALA A 86 4.82 -6.04 -1.61
N GLU A 87 5.14 -6.65 -0.47
CA GLU A 87 6.48 -6.61 0.12
C GLU A 87 7.50 -7.36 -0.73
N LEU A 88 7.17 -8.56 -1.20
CA LEU A 88 8.01 -9.31 -2.13
C LEU A 88 8.29 -8.50 -3.41
N SER A 89 7.30 -7.77 -3.92
CA SER A 89 7.48 -6.90 -5.08
C SER A 89 8.45 -5.74 -4.79
N LEU A 90 8.49 -5.21 -3.56
CA LEU A 90 9.45 -4.18 -3.16
C LEU A 90 10.87 -4.75 -2.97
N ILE A 91 10.99 -5.97 -2.43
CA ILE A 91 12.28 -6.66 -2.34
C ILE A 91 12.83 -6.96 -3.74
N LEU A 92 11.97 -7.42 -4.66
CA LEU A 92 12.35 -7.63 -6.07
C LEU A 92 12.71 -6.31 -6.77
N PHE A 93 12.01 -5.21 -6.45
CA PHE A 93 12.37 -3.88 -6.94
C PHE A 93 13.79 -3.49 -6.51
N ALA A 94 14.18 -3.80 -5.27
CA ALA A 94 15.51 -3.51 -4.77
C ALA A 94 16.61 -4.43 -5.34
N GLY A 95 16.27 -5.69 -5.62
CA GLY A 95 17.21 -6.70 -6.13
C GLY A 95 17.40 -6.70 -7.64
N LEU A 96 16.45 -6.20 -8.43
CA LEU A 96 16.52 -6.23 -9.89
C LEU A 96 17.19 -4.96 -10.46
N PRO A 97 18.02 -5.10 -11.51
CA PRO A 97 18.60 -3.96 -12.19
C PRO A 97 17.54 -3.15 -12.95
N SER A 98 17.78 -1.84 -13.06
CA SER A 98 17.02 -0.97 -13.97
C SER A 98 17.17 -1.47 -15.41
N PRO A 99 16.10 -1.49 -16.24
CA PRO A 99 14.74 -0.97 -16.01
C PRO A 99 13.72 -2.00 -15.48
N TYR A 100 14.13 -3.27 -15.28
CA TYR A 100 13.22 -4.37 -14.96
C TYR A 100 12.48 -4.16 -13.62
N ASN A 101 13.11 -3.46 -12.70
CA ASN A 101 12.52 -3.11 -11.41
C ASN A 101 11.24 -2.24 -11.51
N ILE A 102 11.04 -1.48 -12.59
CA ILE A 102 9.78 -0.75 -12.84
C ILE A 102 8.59 -1.71 -12.91
N PHE A 103 8.78 -2.89 -13.51
CA PHE A 103 7.73 -3.89 -13.57
C PHE A 103 7.34 -4.40 -12.17
N CYS A 104 8.29 -4.46 -11.24
CA CYS A 104 8.00 -4.79 -9.84
C CYS A 104 7.10 -3.73 -9.19
N MET A 105 7.29 -2.45 -9.52
CA MET A 105 6.39 -1.38 -9.04
C MET A 105 4.97 -1.50 -9.60
N PHE A 106 4.83 -2.00 -10.84
CA PHE A 106 3.52 -2.34 -11.39
C PHE A 106 2.85 -3.48 -10.60
N LEU A 107 3.58 -4.57 -10.30
CA LEU A 107 3.07 -5.68 -9.49
C LEU A 107 2.70 -5.24 -8.06
N ASN A 108 3.54 -4.41 -7.45
CA ASN A 108 3.28 -3.79 -6.16
C ASN A 108 1.97 -2.96 -6.23
N GLY A 109 1.82 -2.11 -7.25
CA GLY A 109 0.61 -1.32 -7.48
C GLY A 109 -0.66 -2.17 -7.61
N LEU A 110 -0.56 -3.30 -8.32
CA LEU A 110 -1.65 -4.26 -8.47
C LEU A 110 -2.07 -4.83 -7.11
N SER A 111 -1.11 -5.25 -6.29
CA SER A 111 -1.39 -5.76 -4.94
C SER A 111 -2.05 -4.71 -4.05
N LEU A 112 -1.53 -3.48 -4.05
CA LEU A 112 -2.02 -2.39 -3.22
C LEU A 112 -3.51 -2.08 -3.51
N GLY A 113 -3.91 -2.13 -4.77
CA GLY A 113 -5.31 -1.87 -5.12
C GLY A 113 -6.27 -3.01 -4.77
N MET A 114 -5.77 -4.25 -4.70
CA MET A 114 -6.51 -5.39 -4.16
C MET A 114 -6.68 -5.27 -2.64
N ILE A 115 -5.64 -4.85 -1.91
CA ILE A 115 -5.73 -4.63 -0.46
C ILE A 115 -6.83 -3.60 -0.13
N TRP A 116 -6.95 -2.51 -0.90
CA TRP A 116 -8.07 -1.57 -0.75
C TRP A 116 -9.42 -2.28 -0.84
N GLY A 117 -9.62 -3.09 -1.89
CA GLY A 117 -10.88 -3.79 -2.12
C GLY A 117 -11.24 -4.73 -0.97
N VAL A 118 -10.27 -5.48 -0.46
CA VAL A 118 -10.46 -6.40 0.67
C VAL A 118 -10.80 -5.63 1.94
N VAL A 119 -10.04 -4.58 2.30
CA VAL A 119 -10.30 -3.80 3.52
C VAL A 119 -11.65 -3.10 3.43
N PHE A 120 -11.98 -2.53 2.28
CA PHE A 120 -13.28 -1.90 2.06
C PHE A 120 -14.42 -2.91 2.21
N SER A 121 -14.26 -4.15 1.74
CA SER A 121 -15.28 -5.21 1.91
C SER A 121 -15.61 -5.55 3.38
N TYR A 122 -14.71 -5.26 4.33
CA TYR A 122 -14.99 -5.42 5.77
C TYR A 122 -15.81 -4.26 6.34
N VAL A 123 -15.69 -3.09 5.75
CA VAL A 123 -16.38 -1.86 6.17
C VAL A 123 -17.76 -1.77 5.54
N GLU A 124 -17.86 -2.18 4.27
CA GLU A 124 -19.08 -2.21 3.48
C GLU A 124 -20.18 -3.09 4.10
N GLY A 125 -21.44 -2.67 3.95
CA GLY A 125 -22.60 -3.40 4.47
C GLY A 125 -22.84 -3.25 5.98
N ARG A 126 -22.03 -2.45 6.69
CA ARG A 126 -22.25 -2.12 8.11
C ARG A 126 -23.23 -0.97 8.28
N LYS A 127 -23.94 -0.93 9.42
CA LYS A 127 -24.84 0.19 9.80
C LYS A 127 -24.15 1.56 9.85
N VAL A 128 -22.82 1.59 9.89
CA VAL A 128 -21.96 2.78 10.05
C VAL A 128 -20.91 2.85 8.93
N THR A 129 -21.21 2.30 7.75
CA THR A 129 -20.29 2.20 6.61
C THR A 129 -19.72 3.57 6.23
N GLU A 130 -20.54 4.62 6.19
CA GLU A 130 -20.11 5.97 5.82
C GLU A 130 -19.02 6.51 6.76
N ILE A 131 -19.24 6.42 8.08
CA ILE A 131 -18.29 6.87 9.09
C ILE A 131 -16.98 6.08 9.00
N LEU A 132 -17.08 4.75 8.90
CA LEU A 132 -15.89 3.88 8.79
C LEU A 132 -15.13 4.13 7.48
N GLY A 133 -15.84 4.43 6.38
CA GLY A 133 -15.25 4.79 5.10
C GLY A 133 -14.53 6.14 5.16
N VAL A 134 -15.10 7.14 5.83
CA VAL A 134 -14.43 8.43 6.07
C VAL A 134 -13.15 8.22 6.87
N ILE A 135 -13.21 7.48 7.98
CA ILE A 135 -12.03 7.19 8.83
C ILE A 135 -10.94 6.46 8.02
N LEU A 136 -11.34 5.48 7.21
CA LEU A 136 -10.44 4.75 6.32
C LEU A 136 -9.76 5.71 5.33
N CYS A 137 -10.50 6.61 4.68
CA CYS A 137 -9.92 7.59 3.76
C CYS A 137 -9.04 8.63 4.48
N SER A 138 -9.43 9.09 5.68
CA SER A 138 -8.63 10.01 6.50
C SER A 138 -7.26 9.42 6.87
N SER A 139 -7.17 8.09 7.01
CA SER A 139 -5.90 7.41 7.24
C SER A 139 -4.86 7.71 6.16
N PHE A 140 -5.26 7.97 4.91
CA PHE A 140 -4.34 8.26 3.82
C PHE A 140 -3.55 9.54 4.05
N ILE A 141 -4.20 10.56 4.62
CA ILE A 141 -3.59 11.87 4.86
C ILE A 141 -2.50 11.72 5.92
N VAL A 142 -2.86 11.08 7.04
CA VAL A 142 -1.95 10.90 8.17
C VAL A 142 -0.81 9.94 7.81
N SER A 143 -1.13 8.77 7.26
CA SER A 143 -0.14 7.76 6.90
C SER A 143 0.84 8.25 5.84
N SER A 144 0.39 9.01 4.82
CA SER A 144 1.26 9.58 3.79
C SER A 144 2.41 10.39 4.37
N GLY A 145 2.15 11.21 5.38
CA GLY A 145 3.19 11.97 6.07
C GLY A 145 4.12 11.06 6.86
N VAL A 146 3.56 10.21 7.71
CA VAL A 146 4.34 9.35 8.63
C VAL A 146 5.25 8.40 7.87
N VAL A 147 4.75 7.70 6.84
CA VAL A 147 5.55 6.69 6.13
C VAL A 147 6.64 7.32 5.26
N LYS A 148 6.44 8.55 4.77
CA LYS A 148 7.51 9.30 4.09
C LYS A 148 8.61 9.70 5.06
N SER A 149 8.25 10.19 6.24
CA SER A 149 9.20 10.47 7.30
C SER A 149 9.94 9.20 7.74
N ALA A 150 9.23 8.08 7.87
CA ALA A 150 9.83 6.78 8.17
C ALA A 150 10.83 6.36 7.09
N GLY A 151 10.45 6.45 5.81
CA GLY A 151 11.35 6.16 4.69
C GLY A 151 12.61 7.04 4.69
N LEU A 152 12.45 8.34 4.98
CA LEU A 152 13.60 9.23 5.14
C LEU A 152 14.50 8.81 6.30
N MET A 153 13.91 8.48 7.46
CA MET A 153 14.67 8.03 8.64
C MET A 153 15.44 6.74 8.35
N VAL A 154 14.83 5.80 7.60
CA VAL A 154 15.50 4.56 7.19
C VAL A 154 16.71 4.85 6.30
N MET A 155 16.62 5.81 5.37
CA MET A 155 17.79 6.21 4.58
C MET A 155 18.85 6.92 5.42
N THR A 156 18.45 7.90 6.23
CA THR A 156 19.40 8.77 6.95
C THR A 156 20.09 8.07 8.12
N TYR A 157 19.38 7.24 8.88
CA TYR A 157 19.90 6.63 10.11
C TYR A 157 20.36 5.19 9.95
N LEU A 158 19.77 4.44 9.02
CA LEU A 158 20.15 3.04 8.76
C LEU A 158 21.03 2.89 7.50
N ASP A 159 21.35 4.00 6.83
CA ASP A 159 22.18 4.06 5.61
C ASP A 159 21.71 3.08 4.51
N VAL A 160 20.39 2.88 4.44
CA VAL A 160 19.76 2.01 3.44
C VAL A 160 19.64 2.76 2.12
N SER A 161 19.99 2.10 1.01
CA SER A 161 19.92 2.73 -0.32
C SER A 161 18.48 3.06 -0.75
N GLU A 162 18.36 3.98 -1.70
CA GLU A 162 17.08 4.44 -2.25
C GLU A 162 16.18 3.31 -2.77
N PHE A 163 16.79 2.23 -3.28
CA PHE A 163 16.08 1.07 -3.80
C PHE A 163 15.60 0.11 -2.72
N TRP A 164 16.36 -0.04 -1.62
CA TRP A 164 16.02 -0.92 -0.50
C TRP A 164 15.12 -0.24 0.54
N MET A 165 15.15 1.10 0.62
CA MET A 165 14.35 1.87 1.58
C MET A 165 12.86 1.53 1.55
N PRO A 166 12.19 1.36 0.39
CA PRO A 166 10.76 1.04 0.37
C PRO A 166 10.44 -0.30 1.05
N ALA A 167 11.24 -1.33 0.79
CA ALA A 167 11.09 -2.66 1.41
C ALA A 167 11.41 -2.60 2.91
N ALA A 168 12.52 -1.98 3.28
CA ALA A 168 12.87 -1.79 4.69
C ALA A 168 11.78 -1.03 5.47
N THR A 169 11.21 0.01 4.86
CA THR A 169 10.08 0.75 5.46
C THR A 169 8.83 -0.12 5.55
N GLY A 170 8.52 -0.92 4.52
CA GLY A 170 7.42 -1.88 4.55
C GLY A 170 7.56 -2.89 5.69
N ALA A 171 8.75 -3.45 5.90
CA ALA A 171 9.03 -4.41 6.96
C ALA A 171 8.85 -3.87 8.40
N PHE A 172 8.93 -2.56 8.60
CA PHE A 172 8.69 -1.93 9.91
C PHE A 172 7.21 -1.79 10.27
N PHE A 173 6.28 -1.88 9.30
CA PHE A 173 4.85 -1.61 9.47
C PHE A 173 3.98 -2.87 9.37
#